data_AF-A0A7W5IG18-F1
#
_entry.id   AF-A0A7W5IG18-F1
#
_cell.length_a   1.000
_cell.length_b   1.000
_cell.length_c   1.000
_cell.angle_alpha   90.00
_cell.angle_beta   90.00
_cell.angle_gamma   90.00
#
_symmetry.space_group_name_H-M   'P 1'
#
loop_
_entity.id
_entity.type
_entity.pdbx_description
1 polymer ?
#
loop_
_entity_poly.entity_id
_entity_poly.type
_entity_poly.pdbx_seq_one_letter_code
_entity_poly.pdbx_strand_id
1 'polypeptide(L)'
;MRDSQLLALHEVTLCAADTINPALAARALDLCIAQCAFNDAVLFTHEDVPTRARIEKIDPLRSREAYSAFMLKELGQYIRTPWVLVAQWDGYVLDASRWSETFYEYDYIGAHWPHRPPGMDIGNGGFSLRSARLLRALAEARFVVMPDTVEDEAIRQQWRPVLEREYGIRFAPREVAAQFSYEAFPGMQPSFGFHAVFNMWRHVDDSEMMAIIRDIDVRTFASRETLYLLIAYCNARKFACVKAMYARYRSLWSAQEIVEALIRAGVGEAHARQYVHMCEAA
;
A
#
# COMPACT_ATOMS: atom_id res chain seq x y z
N MET A 1 -1.53 -28.47 16.91
CA MET A 1 -1.83 -27.05 16.67
C MET A 1 -0.95 -26.26 17.63
N ARG A 2 0.08 -25.57 17.15
CA ARG A 2 0.83 -24.65 18.01
C ARG A 2 -0.06 -23.42 18.16
N ASP A 3 -0.43 -23.07 19.39
CA ASP A 3 -0.95 -21.73 19.67
C ASP A 3 0.07 -20.74 19.14
N SER A 4 -0.23 -20.12 17.99
CA SER A 4 0.63 -19.12 17.40
C SER A 4 0.52 -17.89 18.28
N GLN A 5 1.45 -17.71 19.21
CA GLN A 5 1.56 -16.50 20.01
C GLN A 5 1.72 -15.30 19.05
N LEU A 6 0.88 -14.28 19.20
CA LEU A 6 0.97 -13.05 18.42
C LEU A 6 2.35 -12.42 18.63
N LEU A 7 2.91 -11.84 17.56
CA LEU A 7 4.13 -11.04 17.65
C LEU A 7 3.86 -9.79 18.48
N ALA A 8 4.60 -9.58 19.56
CA ALA A 8 4.42 -8.42 20.43
C ALA A 8 5.10 -7.17 19.83
N LEU A 9 4.32 -6.20 19.38
CA LEU A 9 4.77 -4.92 18.82
C LEU A 9 4.26 -3.74 19.65
N HIS A 10 4.60 -3.76 20.94
CA HIS A 10 4.13 -2.78 21.93
C HIS A 10 4.73 -1.38 21.76
N GLU A 11 5.72 -1.20 20.90
CA GLU A 11 6.29 0.10 20.52
C GLU A 11 5.78 0.59 19.16
N VAL A 12 4.80 -0.10 18.57
CA VAL A 12 4.25 0.21 17.24
C VAL A 12 2.77 0.50 17.34
N THR A 13 2.34 1.62 16.73
CA THR A 13 0.94 1.85 16.37
C THR A 13 0.73 1.35 14.96
N LEU A 14 -0.31 0.54 14.73
CA LEU A 14 -0.75 0.22 13.37
C LEU A 14 -1.75 1.29 12.91
N CYS A 15 -1.66 1.76 11.67
CA CYS A 15 -2.71 2.63 11.14
C CYS A 15 -2.97 2.50 9.63
N ALA A 16 -4.19 2.87 9.24
CA ALA A 16 -4.57 3.12 7.86
C ALA A 16 -5.37 4.43 7.78
N ALA A 17 -5.20 5.18 6.69
CA ALA A 17 -6.06 6.32 6.37
C ALA A 17 -6.77 6.05 5.04
N ASP A 18 -8.09 5.90 5.07
CA ASP A 18 -8.85 5.59 3.87
C ASP A 18 -10.27 6.12 3.98
N THR A 19 -10.65 6.99 3.04
CA THR A 19 -12.00 7.56 2.91
C THR A 19 -12.64 7.21 1.57
N ILE A 20 -12.11 6.22 0.86
CA ILE A 20 -12.59 5.73 -0.44
C ILE A 20 -13.06 4.28 -0.30
N ASN A 21 -12.26 3.42 0.36
CA ASN A 21 -12.58 2.04 0.66
C ASN A 21 -12.41 1.70 2.16
N PRO A 22 -13.13 2.36 3.10
CA PRO A 22 -12.87 2.23 4.53
C PRO A 22 -13.00 0.79 5.05
N ALA A 23 -13.98 0.02 4.55
CA ALA A 23 -14.17 -1.37 4.92
C ALA A 23 -12.99 -2.28 4.52
N LEU A 24 -12.29 -1.97 3.41
CA LEU A 24 -11.13 -2.74 2.97
C LEU A 24 -9.87 -2.35 3.76
N ALA A 25 -9.72 -1.08 4.11
CA ALA A 25 -8.68 -0.63 5.03
C ALA A 25 -8.87 -1.27 6.42
N ALA A 26 -10.10 -1.31 6.93
CA ALA A 26 -10.47 -2.05 8.14
C ALA A 26 -10.06 -3.53 8.06
N ARG A 27 -10.39 -4.22 6.95
CA ARG A 27 -9.97 -5.60 6.72
C ARG A 27 -8.44 -5.76 6.77
N ALA A 28 -7.69 -4.88 6.12
CA ALA A 28 -6.22 -4.92 6.11
C ALA A 28 -5.63 -4.76 7.53
N LEU A 29 -6.19 -3.83 8.33
CA LEU A 29 -5.81 -3.67 9.73
C LEU A 29 -6.11 -4.93 10.56
N ASP A 30 -7.31 -5.50 10.42
CA ASP A 30 -7.71 -6.69 11.16
C ASP A 30 -6.83 -7.91 10.85
N LEU A 31 -6.38 -8.05 9.59
CA LEU A 31 -5.39 -9.06 9.19
C LEU A 31 -4.03 -8.87 9.87
N CYS A 32 -3.60 -7.63 10.07
CA CYS A 32 -2.37 -7.34 10.80
C CYS A 32 -2.54 -7.66 12.30
N ILE A 33 -3.65 -7.25 12.91
CA ILE A 33 -3.97 -7.48 14.34
C ILE A 33 -4.18 -8.99 14.62
N ALA A 34 -4.55 -9.78 13.60
CA ALA A 34 -4.64 -11.24 13.73
C ALA A 34 -3.28 -11.93 13.92
N GLN A 35 -2.17 -11.26 13.59
CA GLN A 35 -0.81 -11.82 13.70
C GLN A 35 0.07 -11.07 14.71
N CYS A 36 -0.22 -9.79 14.98
CA CYS A 36 0.59 -8.92 15.83
C CYS A 36 -0.24 -8.26 16.92
N ALA A 37 0.33 -8.16 18.12
CA ALA A 37 -0.20 -7.38 19.24
C ALA A 37 0.46 -5.99 19.26
N PHE A 38 -0.18 -5.02 18.59
CA PHE A 38 0.24 -3.62 18.57
C PHE A 38 -0.13 -2.89 19.86
N ASN A 39 0.51 -1.74 20.12
CA ASN A 39 0.13 -0.86 21.23
C ASN A 39 -1.25 -0.21 21.00
N ASP A 40 -1.46 0.28 19.78
CA ASP A 40 -2.69 0.89 19.29
C ASP A 40 -2.89 0.51 17.82
N ALA A 41 -4.13 0.53 17.36
CA ALA A 41 -4.49 0.29 15.97
C ALA A 41 -5.60 1.26 15.56
N VAL A 42 -5.35 2.07 14.53
CA VAL A 42 -6.20 3.22 14.18
C VAL A 42 -6.61 3.20 12.71
N LEU A 43 -7.91 3.27 12.45
CA LEU A 43 -8.43 3.58 11.13
C LEU A 43 -8.86 5.05 11.08
N PHE A 44 -8.18 5.85 10.27
CA PHE A 44 -8.60 7.22 9.96
C PHE A 44 -9.57 7.20 8.79
N THR A 45 -10.84 7.49 9.06
CA THR A 45 -11.88 7.51 8.03
C THR A 45 -13.03 8.44 8.39
N HIS A 46 -14.01 8.59 7.50
CA HIS A 46 -15.17 9.46 7.69
C HIS A 46 -16.46 8.70 8.08
N GLU A 47 -16.47 7.38 7.97
CA GLU A 47 -17.64 6.53 8.24
C GLU A 47 -17.34 5.43 9.25
N ASP A 48 -18.38 4.81 9.82
CA ASP A 48 -18.22 3.70 10.75
C ASP A 48 -18.22 2.40 9.97
N VAL A 49 -17.22 1.55 10.21
CA VAL A 49 -17.09 0.24 9.59
C VAL A 49 -16.73 -0.81 10.66
N PRO A 50 -17.13 -2.08 10.50
CA PRO A 50 -16.69 -3.14 11.40
C PRO A 50 -15.16 -3.32 11.33
N THR A 51 -14.48 -3.18 12.47
CA THR A 51 -13.04 -3.44 12.61
C THR A 51 -12.69 -3.65 14.08
N ARG A 52 -11.52 -4.27 14.34
CA ARG A 52 -10.89 -4.36 15.66
C ARG A 52 -10.08 -3.11 16.00
N ALA A 53 -9.69 -2.31 15.01
CA ALA A 53 -9.03 -1.03 15.22
C ALA A 53 -10.02 0.01 15.76
N ARG A 54 -9.53 1.02 16.50
CA ARG A 54 -10.37 2.18 16.81
C ARG A 54 -10.51 3.06 15.58
N ILE A 55 -11.67 3.69 15.42
CA ILE A 55 -11.91 4.64 14.33
C ILE A 55 -11.64 6.05 14.84
N GLU A 56 -10.78 6.78 14.13
CA GLU A 56 -10.59 8.22 14.28
C GLU A 56 -11.27 8.92 13.10
N LYS A 57 -12.19 9.85 13.40
CA LYS A 57 -12.94 10.54 12.35
C LYS A 57 -12.09 11.65 11.73
N ILE A 58 -11.92 11.58 10.41
CA ILE A 58 -11.25 12.61 9.61
C ILE A 58 -12.15 13.04 8.46
N ASP A 59 -11.87 14.24 7.93
CA ASP A 59 -12.54 14.71 6.73
C ASP A 59 -12.19 13.82 5.51
N PRO A 60 -13.11 13.67 4.54
CA PRO A 60 -12.84 12.89 3.34
C PRO A 60 -11.58 13.35 2.58
N LEU A 61 -10.64 12.43 2.38
CA LEU A 61 -9.42 12.61 1.59
C LEU A 61 -9.75 12.46 0.10
N ARG A 62 -10.09 13.57 -0.56
CA ARG A 62 -10.63 13.57 -1.93
C ARG A 62 -9.58 13.61 -3.04
N SER A 63 -8.29 13.63 -2.70
CA SER A 63 -7.19 13.65 -3.65
C SER A 63 -5.94 12.99 -3.06
N ARG A 64 -5.01 12.61 -3.94
CA ARG A 64 -3.69 12.13 -3.51
C ARG A 64 -2.93 13.18 -2.70
N GLU A 65 -3.07 14.45 -3.06
CA GLU A 65 -2.50 15.57 -2.31
C GLU A 65 -3.09 15.66 -0.89
N ALA A 66 -4.41 15.52 -0.74
CA ALA A 66 -5.05 15.54 0.57
C ALA A 66 -4.60 14.38 1.45
N TYR A 67 -4.49 13.17 0.87
CA TYR A 67 -3.92 12.02 1.54
C TYR A 67 -2.46 12.29 1.96
N SER A 68 -1.62 12.78 1.04
CA SER A 68 -0.23 13.14 1.33
C SER A 68 -0.12 14.17 2.44
N ALA A 69 -0.95 15.22 2.41
CA ALA A 69 -0.96 16.26 3.43
C ALA A 69 -1.30 15.68 4.81
N PHE A 70 -2.35 14.86 4.92
CA PHE A 70 -2.69 14.18 6.16
C PHE A 70 -1.52 13.32 6.68
N MET A 71 -0.95 12.48 5.83
CA MET A 71 0.14 11.57 6.21
C MET A 71 1.42 12.29 6.63
N LEU A 72 1.71 13.45 6.03
CA LEU A 72 2.93 14.22 6.28
C LEU A 72 2.80 15.22 7.43
N LYS A 73 1.62 15.80 7.63
CA LYS A 73 1.41 16.95 8.52
C LYS A 73 0.58 16.63 9.76
N GLU A 74 -0.35 15.70 9.64
CA GLU A 74 -1.35 15.47 10.68
C GLU A 74 -1.15 14.13 11.40
N LEU A 75 -0.73 13.08 10.69
CA LEU A 75 -0.60 11.73 11.27
C LEU A 75 0.14 11.72 12.61
N GLY A 76 1.25 12.46 12.71
CA GLY A 76 2.09 12.54 13.92
C GLY A 76 1.36 13.01 15.19
N GLN A 77 0.22 13.72 15.08
CA GLN A 77 -0.55 14.17 16.24
C GLN A 77 -1.34 13.04 16.92
N TYR A 78 -1.59 11.95 16.18
CA TYR A 78 -2.36 10.80 16.64
C TYR A 78 -1.48 9.65 17.12
N ILE A 79 -0.19 9.63 16.77
CA ILE A 79 0.74 8.55 17.12
C ILE A 79 1.44 8.86 18.45
N ARG A 80 1.33 7.93 19.40
CA ARG A 80 1.97 8.04 20.73
C ARG A 80 3.15 7.08 20.92
N THR A 81 3.28 6.11 20.04
CA THR A 81 4.37 5.13 20.04
C THR A 81 5.61 5.63 19.30
N PRO A 82 6.80 5.07 19.57
CA PRO A 82 8.01 5.48 18.86
C PRO A 82 7.99 5.14 17.37
N TRP A 83 7.23 4.11 16.94
CA TRP A 83 7.02 3.78 15.52
C TRP A 83 5.54 3.66 15.17
N VAL A 84 5.23 3.91 13.90
CA VAL A 84 3.94 3.62 13.27
C VAL A 84 4.14 2.72 12.05
N LEU A 85 3.36 1.64 11.98
CA LEU A 85 3.21 0.82 10.78
C LEU A 85 1.99 1.32 10.00
N VAL A 86 2.25 1.96 8.87
CA VAL A 86 1.23 2.37 7.92
C VAL A 86 0.85 1.18 7.05
N ALA A 87 -0.44 0.93 6.90
CA ALA A 87 -1.04 -0.02 5.98
C ALA A 87 -2.11 0.69 5.12
N GLN A 88 -2.21 0.32 3.86
CA GLN A 88 -3.32 0.65 2.97
C GLN A 88 -4.20 -0.58 2.78
N TRP A 89 -5.39 -0.40 2.21
CA TRP A 89 -6.36 -1.48 2.05
C TRP A 89 -5.82 -2.70 1.27
N ASP A 90 -4.81 -2.49 0.42
CA ASP A 90 -4.13 -3.48 -0.39
C ASP A 90 -2.65 -3.73 0.02
N GLY A 91 -2.28 -3.37 1.24
CA GLY A 91 -0.99 -3.73 1.85
C GLY A 91 -1.07 -3.99 3.34
N TYR A 92 -0.64 -5.18 3.75
CA TYR A 92 -0.76 -5.65 5.14
C TYR A 92 0.30 -6.69 5.48
N VAL A 93 0.37 -7.05 6.76
CA VAL A 93 1.27 -8.09 7.28
C VAL A 93 0.94 -9.43 6.62
N LEU A 94 1.96 -10.05 6.03
CA LEU A 94 1.88 -11.36 5.39
C LEU A 94 2.32 -12.48 6.34
N ASP A 95 3.45 -12.27 7.02
CA ASP A 95 4.07 -13.26 7.91
C ASP A 95 4.73 -12.54 9.10
N ALA A 96 4.05 -12.54 10.26
CA ALA A 96 4.59 -11.89 11.46
C ALA A 96 5.91 -12.50 11.97
N SER A 97 6.23 -13.75 11.63
CA SER A 97 7.52 -14.35 12.01
C SER A 97 8.72 -13.71 11.30
N ARG A 98 8.48 -12.87 10.29
CA ARG A 98 9.50 -12.13 9.54
C ARG A 98 9.80 -10.75 10.10
N TRP A 99 9.14 -10.34 11.17
CA TRP A 99 9.56 -9.14 11.87
C TRP A 99 11.00 -9.29 12.35
N SER A 100 11.80 -8.25 12.12
CA SER A 100 13.17 -8.17 12.59
C SER A 100 13.30 -6.98 13.53
N GLU A 101 13.92 -7.18 14.69
CA GLU A 101 14.24 -6.09 15.63
C GLU A 101 15.13 -5.01 14.99
N THR A 102 15.89 -5.36 13.95
CA THR A 102 16.67 -4.38 13.18
C THR A 102 15.82 -3.32 12.49
N PHE A 103 14.52 -3.55 12.32
CA PHE A 103 13.60 -2.55 11.77
C PHE A 103 13.51 -1.29 12.65
N TYR A 104 13.71 -1.42 13.96
CA TYR A 104 13.71 -0.30 14.88
C TYR A 104 14.95 0.62 14.74
N GLU A 105 15.99 0.21 14.02
CA GLU A 105 17.17 1.04 13.77
C GLU A 105 16.95 2.14 12.72
N TYR A 106 15.79 2.14 12.07
CA TYR A 106 15.47 3.03 10.96
C TYR A 106 14.20 3.84 11.23
N ASP A 107 14.17 5.04 10.67
CA ASP A 107 13.05 5.97 10.75
C ASP A 107 12.08 5.84 9.59
N TYR A 108 12.51 5.25 8.48
CA TYR A 108 11.67 4.95 7.34
C TYR A 108 12.08 3.61 6.72
N ILE A 109 11.10 2.71 6.60
CA ILE A 109 11.21 1.46 5.86
C ILE A 109 9.95 1.31 5.01
N GLY A 110 10.14 0.97 3.74
CA GLY A 110 9.08 0.47 2.88
C GLY A 110 9.67 -0.50 1.85
N ALA A 111 8.98 -0.72 0.74
CA ALA A 111 9.38 -1.72 -0.24
C ALA A 111 10.65 -1.33 -1.01
N HIS A 112 11.48 -2.32 -1.30
CA HIS A 112 12.57 -2.17 -2.26
C HIS A 112 12.04 -2.23 -3.70
N TRP A 113 12.48 -1.30 -4.55
CA TRP A 113 12.14 -1.19 -5.96
C TRP A 113 13.40 -1.35 -6.84
N PRO A 114 13.75 -2.58 -7.24
CA PRO A 114 14.99 -2.87 -7.98
C PRO A 114 15.14 -2.10 -9.30
N HIS A 115 14.01 -1.68 -9.89
CA HIS A 115 13.96 -0.93 -11.14
C HIS A 115 14.31 0.56 -10.99
N ARG A 116 14.53 1.06 -9.76
CA ARG A 116 14.90 2.45 -9.48
C ARG A 116 16.40 2.60 -9.18
N PRO A 117 16.98 3.79 -9.45
CA PRO A 117 18.38 4.06 -9.13
C PRO A 117 18.67 3.94 -7.62
N PRO A 118 19.92 3.56 -7.24
CA PRO A 118 20.36 3.60 -5.85
C PRO A 118 20.08 4.93 -5.16
N GLY A 119 19.54 4.85 -3.94
CA GLY A 119 19.14 6.02 -3.15
C GLY A 119 17.67 6.44 -3.36
N MET A 120 17.03 5.94 -4.42
CA MET A 120 15.62 6.19 -4.77
C MET A 120 14.78 4.90 -4.83
N ASP A 121 15.38 3.78 -4.46
CA ASP A 121 14.86 2.43 -4.66
C ASP A 121 14.25 1.82 -3.39
N ILE A 122 13.94 2.67 -2.41
CA ILE A 122 13.24 2.29 -1.18
C ILE A 122 12.14 3.33 -1.00
N GLY A 123 10.90 2.88 -1.12
CA GLY A 123 9.71 3.73 -1.12
C GLY A 123 8.53 2.95 -0.59
N ASN A 124 7.34 3.17 -1.13
CA ASN A 124 6.08 2.56 -0.73
C ASN A 124 5.48 3.22 0.50
N GLY A 125 4.57 4.16 0.26
CA GLY A 125 3.78 4.78 1.32
C GLY A 125 2.76 3.83 1.95
N GLY A 126 2.23 2.88 1.16
CA GLY A 126 1.06 2.08 1.52
C GLY A 126 1.32 0.84 2.39
N PHE A 127 2.57 0.46 2.61
CA PHE A 127 2.99 -0.44 3.67
C PHE A 127 4.39 -0.02 4.13
N SER A 128 4.45 0.80 5.18
CA SER A 128 5.71 1.42 5.65
C SER A 128 5.81 1.54 7.16
N LEU A 129 7.02 1.32 7.70
CA LEU A 129 7.35 1.65 9.08
C LEU A 129 7.95 3.06 9.14
N ARG A 130 7.41 3.91 10.00
CA ARG A 130 7.85 5.30 10.16
C ARG A 130 8.09 5.61 11.64
N SER A 131 9.17 6.29 11.99
CA SER A 131 9.39 6.72 13.38
C SER A 131 8.60 7.98 13.71
N ALA A 132 8.25 8.16 14.98
CA ALA A 132 7.68 9.40 15.49
C ALA A 132 8.64 10.60 15.33
N ARG A 133 9.96 10.35 15.24
CA ARG A 133 10.95 11.38 14.92
C ARG A 133 10.75 11.88 13.49
N LEU A 134 10.58 10.99 12.52
CA LEU A 134 10.29 11.35 11.13
C LEU A 134 8.99 12.14 11.02
N LEU A 135 7.91 11.65 11.63
CA LEU A 135 6.60 12.34 11.56
C LEU A 135 6.66 13.77 12.12
N ARG A 136 7.36 13.98 13.25
CA ARG A 136 7.55 15.31 13.83
C ARG A 136 8.35 16.24 12.92
N ALA A 137 9.41 15.74 12.29
CA ALA A 137 10.19 16.51 11.33
C ALA A 137 9.32 16.92 10.14
N LEU A 138 8.59 15.98 9.54
CA LEU A 138 7.74 16.22 8.37
C LEU A 138 6.62 17.23 8.62
N ALA A 139 6.14 17.36 9.86
CA ALA A 139 5.12 18.33 10.23
C ALA A 139 5.60 19.79 10.11
N GLU A 140 6.91 20.06 10.10
CA GLU A 140 7.44 21.42 10.05
C GLU A 140 7.08 22.16 8.74
N ALA A 141 6.89 23.48 8.85
CA ALA A 141 6.41 24.33 7.75
C ALA A 141 7.31 24.32 6.49
N ARG A 142 8.60 24.03 6.66
CA ARG A 142 9.60 23.93 5.57
C ARG A 142 9.32 22.79 4.58
N PHE A 143 8.65 21.72 4.99
CA PHE A 143 8.33 20.59 4.12
C PHE A 143 6.99 20.83 3.43
N VAL A 144 6.98 21.74 2.46
CA VAL A 144 5.73 22.19 1.82
C VAL A 144 5.15 21.09 0.93
N VAL A 145 3.88 20.75 1.16
CA VAL A 145 3.12 19.85 0.29
C VAL A 145 2.60 20.67 -0.89
N MET A 146 3.16 20.40 -2.07
CA MET A 146 2.74 21.04 -3.33
C MET A 146 1.63 20.22 -4.00
N PRO A 147 0.88 20.79 -4.95
CA PRO A 147 -0.01 20.02 -5.81
C PRO A 147 0.71 18.81 -6.41
N ASP A 148 -0.02 17.70 -6.53
CA ASP A 148 0.47 16.40 -7.03
C ASP A 148 1.48 15.64 -6.17
N THR A 149 1.87 16.19 -5.01
CA THR A 149 2.80 15.53 -4.08
C THR A 149 2.34 14.11 -3.73
N VAL A 150 3.25 13.16 -3.88
CA VAL A 150 3.16 11.80 -3.32
C VAL A 150 4.08 11.76 -2.10
N GLU A 151 3.52 11.39 -0.95
CA GLU A 151 4.19 11.50 0.33
C GLU A 151 5.46 10.67 0.42
N ASP A 152 5.46 9.44 -0.07
CA ASP A 152 6.62 8.56 -0.01
C ASP A 152 7.74 9.04 -0.94
N GLU A 153 7.40 9.56 -2.11
CA GLU A 153 8.34 10.18 -3.05
C GLU A 153 8.96 11.45 -2.48
N ALA A 154 8.15 12.30 -1.84
CA ALA A 154 8.63 13.51 -1.18
C ALA A 154 9.61 13.17 -0.04
N ILE A 155 9.25 12.21 0.81
CA ILE A 155 10.11 11.74 1.91
C ILE A 155 11.43 11.18 1.38
N ARG A 156 11.37 10.24 0.42
CA ARG A 156 12.54 9.44 0.01
C ARG A 156 13.45 10.12 -1.00
N GLN A 157 12.93 11.07 -1.80
CA GLN A 157 13.71 11.74 -2.86
C GLN A 157 13.95 13.20 -2.52
N GLN A 158 12.89 13.97 -2.37
CA GLN A 158 12.98 15.43 -2.29
C GLN A 158 13.57 15.88 -0.95
N TRP A 159 13.12 15.26 0.15
CA TRP A 159 13.45 15.71 1.49
C TRP A 159 14.51 14.85 2.18
N ARG A 160 14.78 13.65 1.67
CA ARG A 160 15.77 12.71 2.22
C ARG A 160 17.12 13.37 2.54
N PRO A 161 17.77 14.14 1.65
CA PRO A 161 19.06 14.74 1.97
C PRO A 161 19.03 15.64 3.21
N VAL A 162 17.92 16.37 3.40
CA VAL A 162 17.78 17.30 4.52
C VAL A 162 17.32 16.56 5.79
N LEU A 163 16.46 15.55 5.66
CA LEU A 163 16.06 14.68 6.77
C LEU A 163 17.26 13.93 7.36
N GLU A 164 18.14 13.37 6.52
CA GLU A 164 19.36 12.69 6.96
C GLU A 164 20.34 13.67 7.62
N ARG A 165 20.62 14.80 6.96
CA ARG A 165 21.63 15.76 7.43
C ARG A 165 21.23 16.53 8.70
N GLU A 166 19.98 16.96 8.81
CA GLU A 166 19.57 17.93 9.84
C GLU A 166 18.76 17.29 10.98
N TYR A 167 18.10 16.15 10.74
CA TYR A 167 17.29 15.45 11.74
C TYR A 167 17.88 14.09 12.14
N GLY A 168 18.93 13.66 11.45
CA GLY A 168 19.55 12.35 11.66
C GLY A 168 18.60 11.18 11.34
N ILE A 169 17.64 11.39 10.42
CA ILE A 169 16.72 10.35 9.95
C ILE A 169 17.52 9.28 9.23
N ARG A 170 17.25 8.02 9.56
CA ARG A 170 17.89 6.85 8.95
C ARG A 170 16.89 6.13 8.07
N PHE A 171 17.16 6.08 6.79
CA PHE A 171 16.42 5.24 5.85
C PHE A 171 17.00 3.82 5.86
N ALA A 172 16.14 2.81 5.82
CA ALA A 172 16.59 1.43 5.70
C ALA A 172 17.45 1.22 4.44
N PRO A 173 18.48 0.37 4.47
CA PRO A 173 19.16 -0.10 3.28
C PRO A 173 18.32 -1.17 2.54
N ARG A 174 18.76 -1.54 1.34
CA ARG A 174 18.03 -2.43 0.41
C ARG A 174 17.69 -3.78 1.05
N GLU A 175 18.64 -4.34 1.79
CA GLU A 175 18.54 -5.66 2.40
C GLU A 175 17.46 -5.68 3.48
N VAL A 176 17.37 -4.60 4.26
CA VAL A 176 16.35 -4.44 5.30
C VAL A 176 14.98 -4.17 4.65
N ALA A 177 14.92 -3.30 3.65
CA ALA A 177 13.69 -3.02 2.91
C ALA A 177 13.10 -4.28 2.26
N ALA A 178 13.95 -5.14 1.67
CA ALA A 178 13.54 -6.40 1.05
C ALA A 178 13.02 -7.45 2.06
N GLN A 179 13.51 -7.43 3.30
CA GLN A 179 12.96 -8.27 4.39
C GLN A 179 11.64 -7.71 4.92
N PHE A 180 11.49 -6.38 4.92
CA PHE A 180 10.31 -5.72 5.42
C PHE A 180 9.11 -5.90 4.49
N SER A 181 9.22 -5.51 3.22
CA SER A 181 8.11 -5.65 2.28
C SER A 181 8.51 -5.66 0.81
N TYR A 182 7.60 -6.11 -0.04
CA TYR A 182 7.71 -6.00 -1.49
C TYR A 182 6.48 -5.34 -2.12
N GLU A 183 6.68 -4.79 -3.31
CA GLU A 183 5.61 -4.25 -4.15
C GLU A 183 5.87 -4.53 -5.64
N ALA A 184 7.09 -4.32 -6.13
CA ALA A 184 7.42 -4.47 -7.55
C ALA A 184 7.99 -5.86 -7.92
N PHE A 185 7.84 -6.25 -9.19
CA PHE A 185 8.40 -7.49 -9.79
C PHE A 185 9.84 -7.32 -10.30
N PRO A 186 10.60 -8.42 -10.52
CA PRO A 186 10.35 -9.82 -10.13
C PRO A 186 11.27 -10.30 -8.99
N GLY A 187 10.84 -11.34 -8.27
CA GLY A 187 11.67 -12.05 -7.29
C GLY A 187 11.15 -11.96 -5.86
N MET A 188 9.92 -12.42 -5.63
CA MET A 188 9.31 -12.50 -4.30
C MET A 188 10.29 -13.13 -3.30
N GLN A 189 10.72 -12.33 -2.33
CA GLN A 189 11.40 -12.83 -1.15
C GLN A 189 10.37 -12.93 -0.02
N PRO A 190 10.49 -13.95 0.85
CA PRO A 190 9.76 -13.95 2.11
C PRO A 190 10.02 -12.64 2.84
N SER A 191 8.95 -11.96 3.23
CA SER A 191 8.99 -10.64 3.84
C SER A 191 7.85 -10.50 4.85
N PHE A 192 7.96 -9.49 5.71
CA PHE A 192 6.97 -9.23 6.76
C PHE A 192 5.62 -8.81 6.21
N GLY A 193 5.58 -7.99 5.17
CA GLY A 193 4.35 -7.61 4.49
C GLY A 193 4.54 -7.34 3.01
N PHE A 194 3.51 -6.79 2.38
CA PHE A 194 3.52 -6.45 0.97
C PHE A 194 2.60 -5.26 0.71
N HIS A 195 2.63 -4.76 -0.51
CA HIS A 195 1.71 -3.73 -0.98
C HIS A 195 1.22 -3.99 -2.40
N ALA A 196 0.19 -3.23 -2.78
CA ALA A 196 -0.47 -3.14 -4.07
C ALA A 196 -1.43 -4.28 -4.42
N VAL A 197 -2.61 -3.90 -4.92
CA VAL A 197 -3.70 -4.79 -5.32
C VAL A 197 -3.29 -5.86 -6.33
N PHE A 198 -2.36 -5.58 -7.25
CA PHE A 198 -1.86 -6.57 -8.22
C PHE A 198 -1.00 -7.67 -7.57
N ASN A 199 -0.65 -7.55 -6.30
CA ASN A 199 -0.02 -8.58 -5.50
C ASN A 199 -1.00 -9.42 -4.69
N MET A 200 -2.19 -8.91 -4.38
CA MET A 200 -3.16 -9.56 -3.48
C MET A 200 -3.60 -10.96 -3.95
N TRP A 201 -3.72 -11.20 -5.26
CA TRP A 201 -4.14 -12.52 -5.79
C TRP A 201 -3.24 -13.70 -5.40
N ARG A 202 -2.04 -13.42 -4.89
CA ARG A 202 -1.09 -14.41 -4.38
C ARG A 202 -1.42 -14.87 -2.96
N HIS A 203 -2.14 -14.04 -2.22
CA HIS A 203 -2.38 -14.19 -0.77
C HIS A 203 -3.86 -14.26 -0.42
N VAL A 204 -4.72 -13.90 -1.35
CA VAL A 204 -6.17 -13.88 -1.22
C VAL A 204 -6.73 -14.85 -2.24
N ASP A 205 -7.62 -15.73 -1.81
CA ASP A 205 -8.28 -16.67 -2.70
C ASP A 205 -9.12 -15.94 -3.76
N ASP A 206 -9.29 -16.60 -4.90
CA ASP A 206 -9.91 -15.97 -6.07
C ASP A 206 -11.36 -15.56 -5.79
N SER A 207 -12.10 -16.29 -4.95
CA SER A 207 -13.45 -15.93 -4.52
C SER A 207 -13.47 -14.62 -3.73
N GLU A 208 -12.60 -14.49 -2.73
CA GLU A 208 -12.51 -13.28 -1.92
C GLU A 208 -11.99 -12.10 -2.76
N MET A 209 -11.00 -12.32 -3.64
CA MET A 209 -10.54 -11.30 -4.58
C MET A 209 -11.66 -10.79 -5.47
N MET A 210 -12.50 -11.66 -6.02
CA MET A 210 -13.62 -11.22 -6.87
C MET A 210 -14.71 -10.49 -6.06
N ALA A 211 -14.89 -10.80 -4.78
CA ALA A 211 -15.75 -10.02 -3.91
C ALA A 211 -15.18 -8.60 -3.69
N ILE A 212 -13.90 -8.50 -3.35
CA ILE A 212 -13.20 -7.20 -3.23
C ILE A 212 -13.31 -6.41 -4.53
N ILE A 213 -13.00 -7.02 -5.67
CA ILE A 213 -13.05 -6.37 -6.98
C ILE A 213 -14.47 -6.02 -7.42
N ARG A 214 -15.53 -6.59 -6.83
CA ARG A 214 -16.89 -6.12 -7.09
C ARG A 214 -17.20 -4.86 -6.28
N ASP A 215 -16.70 -4.80 -5.04
CA ASP A 215 -17.14 -3.85 -4.02
C ASP A 215 -16.25 -2.61 -3.89
N ILE A 216 -15.00 -2.63 -4.41
CA ILE A 216 -14.10 -1.45 -4.41
C ILE A 216 -14.69 -0.27 -5.22
N ASP A 217 -14.36 0.95 -4.80
CA ASP A 217 -14.75 2.20 -5.50
C ASP A 217 -14.40 2.14 -6.98
N VAL A 218 -15.25 2.75 -7.81
CA VAL A 218 -15.08 2.72 -9.26
C VAL A 218 -13.77 3.37 -9.72
N ARG A 219 -13.27 4.40 -9.00
CA ARG A 219 -11.99 5.03 -9.34
C ARG A 219 -10.81 4.17 -8.91
N THR A 220 -10.91 3.47 -7.77
CA THR A 220 -9.93 2.45 -7.38
C THR A 220 -9.90 1.31 -8.39
N PHE A 221 -11.05 0.83 -8.85
CA PHE A 221 -11.13 -0.21 -9.88
C PHE A 221 -10.56 0.23 -11.22
N ALA A 222 -10.78 1.49 -11.61
CA ALA A 222 -10.24 2.08 -12.83
C ALA A 222 -8.74 2.47 -12.74
N SER A 223 -8.09 2.22 -11.60
CA SER A 223 -6.69 2.58 -11.38
C SER A 223 -5.72 1.76 -12.24
N ARG A 224 -4.52 2.30 -12.42
CA ARG A 224 -3.40 1.58 -13.07
C ARG A 224 -3.09 0.28 -12.33
N GLU A 225 -3.14 0.31 -11.00
CA GLU A 225 -2.78 -0.80 -10.13
C GLU A 225 -3.77 -1.97 -10.29
N THR A 226 -5.07 -1.69 -10.42
CA THR A 226 -6.08 -2.75 -10.69
C THR A 226 -6.04 -3.23 -12.14
N LEU A 227 -5.60 -2.41 -13.10
CA LEU A 227 -5.29 -2.88 -14.46
C LEU A 227 -4.11 -3.87 -14.47
N TYR A 228 -3.09 -3.66 -13.64
CA TYR A 228 -2.01 -4.62 -13.47
C TYR A 228 -2.47 -5.93 -12.82
N LEU A 229 -3.51 -5.90 -11.97
CA LEU A 229 -4.13 -7.12 -11.47
C LEU A 229 -4.78 -7.93 -12.61
N LEU A 230 -5.50 -7.26 -13.54
CA LEU A 230 -6.06 -7.93 -14.73
C LEU A 230 -4.95 -8.60 -15.56
N ILE A 231 -3.85 -7.89 -15.80
CA ILE A 231 -2.68 -8.44 -16.50
C ILE A 231 -2.12 -9.66 -15.76
N ALA A 232 -2.00 -9.60 -14.44
CA ALA A 232 -1.50 -10.71 -13.64
C ALA A 232 -2.40 -11.94 -13.78
N TYR A 233 -3.72 -11.78 -13.77
CA TYR A 233 -4.66 -12.89 -14.00
C TYR A 233 -4.60 -13.44 -15.43
N CYS A 234 -4.43 -12.59 -16.44
CA CYS A 234 -4.21 -13.02 -17.82
C CYS A 234 -2.94 -13.89 -17.94
N ASN A 235 -1.83 -13.43 -17.36
CA ASN A 235 -0.56 -14.16 -17.36
C ASN A 235 -0.65 -15.49 -16.58
N ALA A 236 -1.39 -15.50 -15.47
CA ALA A 236 -1.64 -16.69 -14.66
C ALA A 236 -2.72 -17.64 -15.25
N ARG A 237 -3.35 -17.28 -16.38
CA ARG A 237 -4.44 -18.02 -17.02
C ARG A 237 -5.64 -18.30 -16.09
N LYS A 238 -5.89 -17.40 -15.14
CA LYS A 238 -7.06 -17.46 -14.24
C LYS A 238 -8.30 -16.89 -14.94
N PHE A 239 -8.76 -17.57 -15.98
CA PHE A 239 -9.77 -17.04 -16.93
C PHE A 239 -11.11 -16.68 -16.28
N ALA A 240 -11.52 -17.37 -15.21
CA ALA A 240 -12.73 -16.98 -14.47
C ALA A 240 -12.61 -15.58 -13.85
N CYS A 241 -11.44 -15.25 -13.27
CA CYS A 241 -11.16 -13.92 -12.71
C CYS A 241 -11.05 -12.88 -13.83
N VAL A 242 -10.34 -13.22 -14.92
CA VAL A 242 -10.23 -12.36 -16.12
C VAL A 242 -11.61 -11.97 -16.64
N LYS A 243 -12.50 -12.95 -16.83
CA LYS A 243 -13.86 -12.73 -17.33
C LYS A 243 -14.67 -11.82 -16.40
N ALA A 244 -14.61 -12.06 -15.09
CA ALA A 244 -15.34 -11.25 -14.11
C ALA A 244 -14.84 -9.80 -14.08
N MET A 245 -13.52 -9.59 -14.01
CA MET A 245 -12.93 -8.25 -14.04
C MET A 245 -13.21 -7.53 -15.35
N TYR A 246 -13.03 -8.22 -16.47
CA TYR A 246 -13.24 -7.64 -17.79
C TYR A 246 -14.71 -7.25 -18.01
N ALA A 247 -15.66 -8.07 -17.56
CA ALA A 247 -17.08 -7.70 -17.59
C ALA A 247 -17.36 -6.39 -16.83
N ARG A 248 -16.74 -6.20 -15.65
CA ARG A 248 -16.86 -4.93 -14.91
C ARG A 248 -16.21 -3.79 -15.68
N TYR A 249 -15.01 -3.95 -16.26
CA TYR A 249 -14.40 -2.91 -17.10
C TYR A 249 -15.25 -2.56 -18.32
N ARG A 250 -15.89 -3.54 -18.97
CA ARG A 250 -16.76 -3.31 -20.14
C ARG A 250 -18.04 -2.57 -19.82
N SER A 251 -18.44 -2.53 -18.55
CA SER A 251 -19.53 -1.65 -18.07
C SER A 251 -19.12 -0.17 -17.97
N LEU A 252 -17.81 0.12 -17.92
CA LEU A 252 -17.26 1.47 -17.77
C LEU A 252 -16.68 2.00 -19.10
N TRP A 253 -16.05 1.12 -19.87
CA TRP A 253 -15.22 1.45 -21.02
C TRP A 253 -15.47 0.51 -22.19
N SER A 254 -15.37 1.04 -23.40
CA SER A 254 -15.20 0.26 -24.63
C SER A 254 -13.92 -0.59 -24.59
N ALA A 255 -13.85 -1.65 -25.41
CA ALA A 255 -12.63 -2.45 -25.54
C ALA A 255 -11.42 -1.58 -25.95
N GLN A 256 -11.65 -0.59 -26.81
CA GLN A 256 -10.60 0.35 -27.25
C GLN A 256 -10.15 1.27 -26.12
N GLU A 257 -11.07 1.78 -25.28
CA GLU A 257 -10.72 2.57 -24.10
C GLU A 257 -9.92 1.75 -23.06
N ILE A 258 -10.20 0.44 -22.93
CA ILE A 258 -9.39 -0.46 -22.08
C ILE A 258 -7.97 -0.60 -22.63
N VAL A 259 -7.81 -0.75 -23.95
CA VAL A 259 -6.48 -0.75 -24.60
C VAL A 259 -5.74 0.56 -24.28
N GLU A 260 -6.40 1.69 -24.43
CA GLU A 260 -5.80 3.01 -24.15
C GLU A 260 -5.46 3.20 -22.68
N ALA A 261 -6.29 2.68 -21.76
CA ALA A 261 -6.01 2.71 -20.34
C ALA A 261 -4.78 1.86 -19.98
N LEU A 262 -4.62 0.68 -20.59
CA LEU A 262 -3.42 -0.15 -20.45
C LEU A 262 -2.17 0.56 -21.01
N ILE A 263 -2.30 1.28 -22.14
CA ILE A 263 -1.20 2.08 -22.70
C ILE A 263 -0.80 3.22 -21.77
N ARG A 264 -1.77 3.97 -21.22
CA ARG A 264 -1.52 5.01 -20.20
C ARG A 264 -0.90 4.42 -18.93
N ALA A 265 -1.22 3.17 -18.60
CA ALA A 265 -0.58 2.40 -17.54
C ALA A 265 0.83 1.91 -17.90
N GLY A 266 1.39 2.25 -19.06
CA GLY A 266 2.75 1.88 -19.46
C GLY A 266 2.89 0.52 -20.14
N VAL A 267 1.78 -0.13 -20.51
CA VAL A 267 1.81 -1.37 -21.30
C VAL A 267 2.04 -1.01 -22.78
N GLY A 268 3.02 -1.63 -23.42
CA GLY A 268 3.25 -1.42 -24.86
C GLY A 268 2.01 -1.78 -25.69
N GLU A 269 1.70 -0.99 -26.73
CA GLU A 269 0.44 -1.10 -27.50
C GLU A 269 0.12 -2.53 -27.97
N ALA A 270 1.12 -3.24 -28.52
CA ALA A 270 0.94 -4.62 -28.97
C ALA A 270 0.47 -5.56 -27.84
N HIS A 271 1.09 -5.44 -26.66
CA HIS A 271 0.71 -6.22 -25.48
C HIS A 271 -0.66 -5.79 -24.93
N ALA A 272 -0.97 -4.49 -24.94
CA ALA A 272 -2.27 -3.99 -24.50
C ALA A 272 -3.40 -4.58 -25.36
N ARG A 273 -3.25 -4.57 -26.68
CA ARG A 273 -4.20 -5.20 -27.62
C ARG A 273 -4.30 -6.71 -27.40
N GLN A 274 -3.18 -7.38 -27.16
CA GLN A 274 -3.16 -8.82 -26.88
C GLN A 274 -3.92 -9.15 -25.60
N TYR A 275 -3.74 -8.41 -24.51
CA TYR A 275 -4.45 -8.65 -23.26
C TYR A 275 -5.96 -8.46 -23.42
N VAL A 276 -6.40 -7.41 -24.10
CA VAL A 276 -7.83 -7.21 -24.37
C VAL A 276 -8.39 -8.32 -25.25
N HIS A 277 -7.65 -8.76 -26.27
CA HIS A 277 -8.05 -9.91 -27.09
C HIS A 277 -8.20 -11.20 -26.26
N MET A 278 -7.28 -11.47 -25.33
CA MET A 278 -7.40 -12.60 -24.40
C MET A 278 -8.65 -12.49 -23.53
N CYS A 279 -9.01 -11.28 -23.09
CA CYS A 279 -10.19 -11.06 -22.27
C CYS A 279 -11.50 -11.29 -23.05
N GLU A 280 -11.58 -10.83 -24.30
CA GLU A 280 -12.75 -11.06 -25.18
C GLU A 280 -12.93 -12.54 -25.54
N ALA A 281 -11.84 -13.33 -25.49
CA ALA A 281 -11.86 -14.76 -25.80
C ALA A 281 -12.13 -15.68 -24.58
N ALA A 282 -12.16 -15.15 -23.35
CA ALA A 282 -12.33 -15.90 -22.09
C ALA A 282 -13.80 -16.09 -21.64
#